data_AF-A0A2S9GDR7-F1
#
_entry.id   AF-A0A2S9GDR7-F1
#
_cell.length_a   1.000
_cell.length_b   1.000
_cell.length_c   1.000
_cell.angle_alpha   90.00
_cell.angle_beta   90.00
_cell.angle_gamma   90.00
#
_symmetry.space_group_name_H-M   'P 1'
#
loop_
_entity.id
_entity.type
_entity.pdbx_description
1 polymer ?
#
loop_
_entity_poly.entity_id
_entity_poly.type
_entity_poly.pdbx_seq_one_letter_code
_entity_poly.pdbx_strand_id
1 'polypeptide(L)'
;FVFDEAHLLFTDASKAFLEQVEQTVKLIRSKGVGVVFCTQMPTDVPKEVLSQLGARIQHALRAFTPDDQKALTKTVRTYPKTTV
;
A
#
# COMPACT_ATOMS: atom_id res chain seq x y z
N PHE A 1 14.32 2.67 -2.33
CA PHE A 1 13.91 3.39 -1.10
C PHE A 1 12.91 2.55 -0.35
N VAL A 2 12.99 2.54 0.98
CA VAL A 2 12.04 1.82 1.85
C VAL A 2 11.51 2.83 2.86
N PHE A 3 10.19 2.95 2.95
CA PHE A 3 9.49 3.76 3.94
C PHE A 3 8.85 2.82 4.94
N ASP A 4 9.36 2.82 6.17
CA ASP A 4 8.75 2.11 7.29
C ASP A 4 7.72 3.01 7.99
N GLU A 5 6.71 2.39 8.58
CA GLU A 5 5.50 3.08 9.09
C GLU A 5 4.97 4.11 8.10
N ALA A 6 4.80 3.67 6.83
CA ALA A 6 4.46 4.53 5.71
C ALA A 6 3.17 5.33 5.93
N HIS A 7 2.28 4.89 6.83
CA HIS A 7 1.10 5.64 7.24
C HIS A 7 1.45 7.08 7.68
N LEU A 8 2.58 7.28 8.37
CA LEU A 8 3.05 8.60 8.83
C LEU A 8 3.37 9.57 7.71
N LEU A 9 3.71 9.06 6.52
CA LEU A 9 3.93 9.88 5.33
C LEU A 9 2.61 10.48 4.81
N PHE A 10 1.48 9.83 5.11
CA PHE A 10 0.18 10.15 4.53
C PHE A 10 -0.81 10.72 5.55
N THR A 11 -0.64 10.43 6.85
CA THR A 11 -1.46 10.98 7.93
C THR A 11 -1.34 12.50 7.94
N ASP A 12 -2.48 13.19 7.86
CA ASP A 12 -2.58 14.66 7.83
C ASP A 12 -1.73 15.36 6.75
N ALA A 13 -1.30 14.61 5.73
CA ALA A 13 -0.54 15.15 4.63
C ALA A 13 -1.41 16.09 3.79
N SER A 14 -0.83 17.22 3.38
CA SER A 14 -1.53 18.15 2.51
C SER A 14 -1.86 17.49 1.16
N LYS A 15 -2.97 17.92 0.54
CA LYS A 15 -3.36 17.41 -0.79
C LYS A 15 -2.23 17.57 -1.82
N ALA A 16 -1.54 18.71 -1.80
CA ALA A 16 -0.42 18.99 -2.70
C ALA A 16 0.74 17.99 -2.49
N PHE A 17 1.03 17.62 -1.24
CA PHE A 17 2.06 16.63 -0.95
C PHE A 17 1.68 15.24 -1.46
N LEU A 18 0.43 14.82 -1.25
CA LEU A 18 -0.07 13.53 -1.76
C LEU A 18 0.02 13.44 -3.29
N GLU A 19 -0.38 14.50 -4.00
CA GLU A 19 -0.27 14.60 -5.45
C GLU A 19 1.19 14.49 -5.92
N GLN A 20 2.12 15.14 -5.21
CA GLN A 20 3.54 15.08 -5.52
C GLN A 20 4.12 13.67 -5.28
N VAL A 21 3.72 13.00 -4.19
CA VAL A 21 4.14 11.61 -3.91
C VAL A 21 3.62 10.68 -5.00
N GLU A 22 2.34 10.78 -5.37
CA GLU A 22 1.75 9.98 -6.45
C GLU A 22 2.51 10.16 -7.78
N GLN A 23 2.73 11.42 -8.17
CA GLN A 23 3.47 11.74 -9.40
C GLN A 23 4.89 11.18 -9.37
N THR A 24 5.56 11.28 -8.22
CA THR A 24 6.91 10.74 -8.03
C THR A 24 6.91 9.22 -8.20
N VAL A 25 6.01 8.50 -7.52
CA VAL A 25 5.89 7.03 -7.61
C VAL A 25 5.66 6.58 -9.07
N LYS A 26 4.87 7.34 -9.83
CA LYS A 26 4.65 7.08 -11.26
C LYS A 26 5.91 7.26 -12.11
N LEU A 27 6.67 8.33 -11.87
CA LEU A 27 7.85 8.68 -12.69
C LEU A 27 9.04 7.75 -12.42
N ILE A 28 9.30 7.40 -11.15
CA ILE A 28 10.50 6.64 -10.74
C ILE A 28 10.58 5.25 -11.36
N ARG A 29 9.43 4.64 -11.69
CA ARG A 29 9.36 3.32 -12.36
C ARG A 29 10.14 3.29 -13.67
N SER A 30 10.09 4.37 -14.46
CA SER A 30 10.81 4.48 -15.74
C SER A 30 12.32 4.72 -15.60
N LYS A 31 12.77 5.04 -14.39
CA LYS A 31 14.17 5.40 -14.07
C LYS A 31 14.94 4.27 -13.40
N GLY A 32 14.35 3.07 -13.31
CA GLY A 32 14.95 1.93 -12.61
C GLY A 32 14.98 2.10 -11.10
N VAL A 33 14.18 3.01 -10.53
CA VAL A 33 14.14 3.28 -9.09
C VAL A 33 12.91 2.62 -8.48
N GLY A 34 13.13 1.79 -7.46
CA GLY A 34 12.09 1.11 -6.69
C GLY A 34 11.78 1.79 -5.36
N VAL A 35 10.51 1.74 -4.96
CA VAL A 35 10.02 2.14 -3.64
C VAL A 35 9.27 0.97 -2.99
N VAL A 36 9.47 0.79 -1.69
CA VAL A 36 8.71 -0.14 -0.86
C VAL A 36 8.08 0.66 0.28
N PHE A 37 6.77 0.51 0.46
CA PHE A 37 6.04 1.05 1.59
C PHE A 37 5.71 -0.10 2.54
N CYS A 38 6.24 -0.02 3.75
CA CYS A 38 5.95 -0.96 4.84
C CYS A 38 4.94 -0.29 5.77
N THR A 39 3.80 -0.95 6.00
CA THR A 39 2.74 -0.46 6.87
C THR A 39 1.95 -1.63 7.46
N GLN A 40 1.15 -1.35 8.49
CA GLN A 40 0.36 -2.38 9.18
C GLN A 40 -0.88 -2.77 8.36
N MET A 41 -1.57 -1.80 7.78
CA MET A 41 -2.78 -2.02 6.99
C MET A 41 -2.65 -1.44 5.58
N PRO A 42 -3.12 -2.15 4.54
CA PRO A 42 -3.11 -1.62 3.18
C PRO A 42 -3.83 -0.28 3.04
N THR A 43 -4.85 -0.02 3.87
CA THR A 43 -5.62 1.23 3.89
C THR A 43 -4.82 2.45 4.33
N ASP A 44 -3.64 2.25 4.91
CA ASP A 44 -2.76 3.34 5.36
C ASP A 44 -2.08 4.07 4.19
N VAL A 45 -2.06 3.45 3.00
CA VAL A 45 -1.50 4.05 1.79
C VAL A 45 -2.66 4.56 0.92
N PRO A 46 -2.60 5.81 0.41
CA PRO A 46 -3.62 6.36 -0.48
C PRO A 46 -3.87 5.47 -1.70
N LYS A 47 -5.13 5.38 -2.13
CA LYS A 47 -5.57 4.49 -3.23
C LYS A 47 -4.83 4.79 -4.54
N GLU A 48 -4.58 6.06 -4.80
CA GLU A 48 -3.88 6.58 -5.96
C GLU A 48 -2.44 6.05 -5.98
N VAL A 49 -1.73 6.12 -4.85
CA VAL A 49 -0.38 5.56 -4.70
C VAL A 49 -0.41 4.03 -4.79
N LEU A 50 -1.32 3.36 -4.07
CA LEU A 50 -1.51 1.91 -4.10
C LEU A 50 -1.78 1.36 -5.52
N SER A 51 -2.41 2.15 -6.39
CA SER A 51 -2.69 1.79 -7.78
C SER A 51 -1.44 1.72 -8.65
N GLN A 52 -0.38 2.44 -8.27
CA GLN A 52 0.90 2.46 -8.97
C GLN A 52 1.85 1.33 -8.51
N LEU A 53 1.56 0.69 -7.37
CA LEU A 53 2.37 -0.38 -6.81
C LEU A 53 2.03 -1.73 -7.45
N GLY A 54 2.92 -2.22 -8.31
CA GLY A 54 2.75 -3.48 -9.04
C GLY A 54 3.00 -4.75 -8.21
N ALA A 55 3.67 -4.64 -7.07
CA ALA A 55 3.95 -5.76 -6.17
C ALA A 55 3.33 -5.49 -4.80
N ARG A 56 2.74 -6.53 -4.21
CA ARG A 56 2.18 -6.49 -2.86
C ARG A 56 2.62 -7.74 -2.11
N ILE A 57 3.17 -7.55 -0.93
CA ILE A 57 3.60 -8.63 -0.03
C ILE A 57 2.77 -8.47 1.24
N GLN A 58 1.93 -9.46 1.52
CA GLN A 58 1.12 -9.48 2.73
C GLN A 58 1.68 -10.55 3.66
N HIS A 59 2.19 -10.11 4.81
CA HIS A 59 2.53 -11.03 5.89
C HIS A 59 1.26 -11.54 6.57
N ALA A 60 1.38 -12.62 7.34
CA ALA A 60 0.27 -13.25 8.03
C ALA A 60 -0.54 -12.23 8.84
N LEU A 61 -1.79 -12.02 8.44
CA LEU A 61 -2.75 -11.18 9.17
C LEU A 61 -3.52 -12.07 10.16
N ARG A 62 -3.63 -11.61 11.40
CA ARG A 62 -4.48 -12.23 12.41
C ARG A 62 -5.71 -11.35 12.59
N ALA A 63 -6.89 -11.90 12.26
CA ALA A 63 -8.15 -11.22 12.52
C ALA A 63 -8.66 -11.64 13.90
N PHE A 64 -8.75 -10.69 14.83
CA PHE A 64 -9.26 -10.94 16.18
C PHE A 64 -10.68 -10.40 16.35
N THR A 65 -11.09 -9.44 15.51
CA THR A 65 -12.44 -8.87 15.50
C THR A 65 -13.18 -9.18 14.19
N PRO A 66 -14.53 -9.11 14.18
CA PRO A 66 -15.32 -9.24 12.96
C PRO A 66 -14.96 -8.21 11.88
N ASP A 67 -14.54 -7.01 12.28
CA ASP A 67 -14.15 -5.96 11.34
C ASP A 67 -12.78 -6.22 10.71
N ASP A 68 -11.81 -6.71 11.48
CA ASP A 68 -10.54 -7.21 10.94
C ASP A 68 -10.77 -8.31 9.92
N GLN A 69 -11.70 -9.24 10.21
CA GLN A 69 -12.03 -10.34 9.31
C GLN A 69 -12.64 -9.85 7.99
N LYS A 70 -13.53 -8.84 8.05
CA LYS A 70 -14.10 -8.20 6.85
C LYS A 70 -13.02 -7.48 6.04
N ALA A 71 -12.15 -6.71 6.70
CA ALA A 71 -11.05 -5.99 6.05
C ALA A 71 -10.08 -6.96 5.37
N LEU A 72 -9.65 -8.01 6.09
CA LEU A 72 -8.82 -9.08 5.58
C LEU A 72 -9.43 -9.75 4.34
N THR A 73 -10.70 -10.11 4.40
CA THR A 73 -11.41 -10.76 3.29
C THR A 73 -11.44 -9.85 2.05
N LYS A 74 -11.66 -8.54 2.22
CA LYS A 74 -11.63 -7.57 1.11
C LYS A 74 -10.25 -7.47 0.48
N THR A 75 -9.21 -7.38 1.30
CA THR A 75 -7.82 -7.30 0.84
C THR A 75 -7.43 -8.56 0.05
N VAL A 76 -7.73 -9.74 0.61
CA VAL A 76 -7.33 -11.02 0.01
C VAL A 76 -7.99 -11.28 -1.35
N ARG A 77 -9.20 -10.76 -1.59
CA ARG A 77 -9.88 -10.84 -2.90
C ARG A 77 -9.08 -10.21 -4.05
N THR A 78 -8.15 -9.32 -3.75
CA THR A 78 -7.34 -8.63 -4.77
C THR A 78 -6.00 -9.32 -5.04
N TYR A 79 -5.62 -10.35 -4.29
CA TYR A 79 -4.38 -11.09 -4.54
C TYR A 79 -4.54 -12.12 -5.65
N PRO A 80 -3.45 -12.40 -6.41
CA PRO A 80 -3.44 -13.49 -7.37
C PRO A 80 -3.72 -14.82 -6.64
N LYS A 81 -4.66 -15.61 -7.20
CA LYS A 81 -4.93 -16.96 -6.71
C LYS A 81 -3.88 -17.90 -7.30
N THR A 82 -3.09 -18.53 -6.45
CA THR A 82 -2.20 -19.61 -6.87
C THR A 82 -2.99 -20.92 -6.85
N THR A 83 -3.17 -21.54 -8.02
CA THR A 83 -3.68 -22.92 -8.11
C THR A 83 -2.48 -23.84 -7.87
N VAL A 84 -2.29 -24.25 -6.63
CA VAL A 84 -1.41 -25.38 -6.27
C VAL A 84 -2.28 -26.56 -5.89
#